data_AF-A0A5N6PRV0-F1
#
_entry.id   AF-A0A5N6PRV0-F1
#
_cell.length_a   1.000
_cell.length_b   1.000
_cell.length_c   1.000
_cell.angle_alpha   90.00
_cell.angle_beta   90.00
_cell.angle_gamma   90.00
#
_symmetry.space_group_name_H-M   'P 1'
#
loop_
_entity.id
_entity.type
_entity.pdbx_description
1 polymer ?
#
loop_
_entity_poly.entity_id
_entity_poly.type
_entity_poly.pdbx_seq_one_letter_code
_entity_poly.pdbx_strand_id
1 'polypeptide(L)'
;MGATSLFWDRVLKYKFSKTTIANSEDYCEHINKLPKTPFSICNEGYGAKYAISVGRRNHELSLQNNDGKEPFWLAPTKAFIRGLKFVFSFLAEQPSQLKYIEWPGFQNTLKTAALTLVLVAMLIVVLSSVDSGYVLNPKGKDSGKMRIPLLVLVTVLVSIGVVVRADEVRRSSFPKGFIFGTATSAYQVEGMAHKAGRGPSIWDQFITTPGLEPNNATGEVSVDQYHRYKEDVDLMANLNFDAYRFSISWSRIFPKGTGKVNAKGVAYYNRLIDYMLKKGITPYANLNHYDLPLALEEKYLGWLNHQVVEDFANYAEFCFKTFGDRVKNWMTFNEPRVVAALGYDNGFFAPGRCSKAYGNCTAGNSATEPYIVAHNLILSHAAAVQRYRQKYQVKQKGRIGILLDFVWYEPLTRSKADNLAAQRARDFHVGWFLHPIVYGEYPKTMQNIVKDRLPKFTAQEVKMVKGSFDLIGINQYTTYYMYDPHQKPPKDLGYQMDWNAGFAYERKGVPIGPRAYSYWLYNVPWGLHKAIMYIKERYGNPTVILAENGNITLAKGLHDTTRINYYRGYLRALKQSVDDGANVIGYFAWSLLDNFEWRLGYTSRFGIVYVDFKTLKRYPKMSAYWFKKILSRNN
;
A
#
# COMPACT_ATOMS: atom_id res chain seq x y z
N MET A 1 -6.00 -12.24 -41.73
CA MET A 1 -7.33 -12.59 -41.16
C MET A 1 -7.18 -13.51 -39.93
N GLY A 2 -6.61 -13.04 -38.81
CA GLY A 2 -6.34 -13.92 -37.66
C GLY A 2 -6.37 -13.27 -36.27
N ALA A 3 -6.89 -12.04 -36.14
CA ALA A 3 -6.85 -11.29 -34.87
C ALA A 3 -8.24 -10.98 -34.28
N THR A 4 -9.33 -11.22 -35.01
CA THR A 4 -10.71 -10.94 -34.55
C THR A 4 -11.46 -12.19 -34.08
N SER A 5 -11.02 -13.41 -34.42
CA SER A 5 -11.63 -14.66 -33.90
C SER A 5 -11.20 -14.97 -32.46
N LEU A 6 -9.96 -14.63 -32.07
CA LEU A 6 -9.42 -14.86 -30.73
C LEU A 6 -10.09 -14.04 -29.62
N PHE A 7 -10.73 -12.92 -29.96
CA PHE A 7 -11.46 -12.09 -29.01
C PHE A 7 -12.81 -12.73 -28.63
N TRP A 8 -13.51 -13.34 -29.60
CA TRP A 8 -14.79 -13.99 -29.37
C TRP A 8 -14.66 -15.39 -28.75
N ASP A 9 -13.59 -16.13 -29.08
CA ASP A 9 -13.29 -17.43 -28.46
C ASP A 9 -13.00 -17.35 -26.95
N ARG A 10 -12.56 -16.19 -26.44
CA ARG A 10 -12.34 -15.99 -25.00
C ARG A 10 -13.60 -15.57 -24.24
N VAL A 11 -14.63 -15.08 -24.92
CA VAL A 11 -15.87 -14.60 -24.29
C VAL A 11 -16.87 -15.73 -24.04
N LEU A 12 -16.77 -16.87 -24.73
CA LEU A 12 -17.79 -17.93 -24.72
C LEU A 12 -17.40 -19.26 -24.04
N LYS A 13 -16.35 -19.33 -23.23
CA LYS A 13 -16.05 -20.55 -22.45
C LYS A 13 -16.94 -20.69 -21.20
N TYR A 14 -18.18 -21.12 -21.39
CA TYR A 14 -18.94 -21.88 -20.39
C TYR A 14 -19.16 -23.31 -20.92
N LYS A 15 -18.58 -24.29 -20.20
CA LYS A 15 -18.67 -25.76 -20.30
C LYS A 15 -19.36 -26.37 -21.54
N PHE A 16 -18.59 -27.07 -22.36
CA PHE A 16 -19.05 -28.29 -23.05
C PHE A 16 -18.03 -29.43 -22.87
N SER A 17 -18.51 -30.60 -22.49
CA SER A 17 -17.72 -31.83 -22.34
C SER A 17 -17.27 -32.35 -23.71
N LYS A 18 -16.05 -32.87 -23.78
CA LYS A 18 -15.58 -33.64 -24.95
C LYS A 18 -16.40 -34.92 -25.07
N THR A 19 -17.16 -35.04 -26.15
CA THR A 19 -17.60 -36.33 -26.68
C THR A 19 -17.21 -36.38 -28.15
N THR A 20 -16.34 -37.31 -28.50
CA THR A 20 -15.84 -37.55 -29.85
C THR A 20 -16.90 -38.37 -30.62
N ILE A 21 -17.45 -37.86 -31.73
CA ILE A 21 -18.20 -38.67 -32.70
C ILE A 21 -17.86 -38.20 -34.11
N ALA A 22 -17.62 -39.18 -34.99
CA ALA A 22 -17.16 -39.07 -36.36
C ALA A 22 -18.32 -38.84 -37.36
N ASN A 23 -17.94 -38.34 -38.53
CA ASN A 23 -18.69 -38.24 -39.80
C ASN A 23 -19.76 -37.13 -39.91
N SER A 24 -19.50 -36.24 -40.88
CA SER A 24 -20.36 -35.19 -41.37
C SER A 24 -21.30 -35.74 -42.45
N GLU A 25 -22.60 -35.79 -42.17
CA GLU A 25 -23.65 -35.52 -43.18
C GLU A 25 -25.08 -35.44 -42.59
N ASP A 26 -25.34 -35.88 -41.35
CA ASP A 26 -26.72 -35.98 -40.82
C ASP A 26 -27.13 -34.96 -39.72
N TYR A 27 -26.59 -33.73 -39.74
CA TYR A 27 -26.83 -32.76 -38.64
C TYR A 27 -28.14 -31.96 -38.75
N CYS A 28 -28.71 -31.76 -39.95
CA CYS A 28 -29.84 -30.85 -40.14
C CYS A 28 -31.22 -31.47 -39.83
N GLU A 29 -31.40 -32.78 -39.95
CA GLU A 29 -32.72 -33.40 -39.77
C GLU A 29 -33.08 -33.70 -38.31
N HIS A 30 -32.11 -33.67 -37.38
CA HIS A 30 -32.37 -33.92 -35.96
C HIS A 30 -32.67 -32.67 -35.12
N ILE A 31 -32.34 -31.46 -35.60
CA ILE A 31 -32.54 -30.20 -34.84
C ILE A 31 -34.02 -29.78 -34.77
N ASN A 32 -34.87 -30.24 -35.70
CA ASN A 32 -36.31 -29.95 -35.68
C ASN A 32 -37.12 -30.78 -34.68
N LYS A 33 -36.50 -31.69 -33.91
CA LYS A 33 -37.18 -32.54 -32.90
C LYS A 33 -36.79 -32.27 -31.45
N LEU A 34 -35.95 -31.27 -31.15
CA LEU A 34 -35.55 -30.95 -29.77
C LEU A 34 -36.33 -29.74 -29.19
N PRO A 35 -36.72 -29.75 -27.90
CA PRO A 35 -37.45 -28.65 -27.30
C PRO A 35 -36.53 -27.45 -27.05
N LYS A 36 -36.87 -26.31 -27.68
CA LYS A 36 -36.49 -24.91 -27.38
C LYS A 36 -35.22 -24.71 -26.53
N THR A 37 -34.08 -24.70 -27.20
CA THR A 37 -32.85 -24.03 -26.72
C THR A 37 -32.69 -22.66 -27.41
N PRO A 38 -32.04 -21.66 -26.79
CA PRO A 38 -32.11 -20.27 -27.26
C PRO A 38 -31.19 -19.95 -28.44
N PHE A 39 -30.33 -20.88 -28.87
CA PHE A 39 -29.36 -20.67 -29.93
C PHE A 39 -29.10 -21.97 -30.69
N SER A 40 -29.32 -21.94 -32.00
CA SER A 40 -28.93 -22.99 -32.95
C SER A 40 -28.34 -22.31 -34.19
N ILE A 41 -27.20 -22.81 -34.66
CA ILE A 41 -26.47 -22.30 -35.82
C ILE A 41 -26.39 -23.43 -36.85
N CYS A 42 -26.95 -23.23 -38.04
CA CYS A 42 -26.75 -24.09 -39.20
C CYS A 42 -26.03 -23.29 -40.29
N ASN A 43 -25.08 -23.92 -40.98
CA ASN A 43 -24.27 -23.30 -42.00
C ASN A 43 -24.42 -24.11 -43.29
N GLU A 44 -25.17 -23.60 -44.25
CA GLU A 44 -25.19 -24.13 -45.63
C GLU A 44 -24.49 -23.12 -46.55
N GLY A 45 -23.83 -23.63 -47.59
CA GLY A 45 -22.91 -22.88 -48.43
C GLY A 45 -23.47 -21.60 -49.05
N TYR A 46 -22.57 -20.62 -49.24
CA TYR A 46 -22.76 -19.35 -49.97
C TYR A 46 -24.01 -18.52 -49.59
N GLY A 47 -24.19 -18.29 -48.29
CA GLY A 47 -25.07 -17.25 -47.77
C GLY A 47 -25.45 -17.50 -46.31
N ALA A 48 -24.84 -16.77 -45.36
CA ALA A 48 -25.14 -16.97 -43.95
C ALA A 48 -26.48 -16.29 -43.57
N LYS A 49 -27.49 -17.11 -43.23
CA LYS A 49 -28.72 -16.66 -42.55
C LYS A 49 -28.56 -16.88 -41.04
N TYR A 50 -28.82 -15.83 -40.24
CA TYR A 50 -28.77 -15.92 -38.78
C TYR A 50 -30.19 -15.77 -38.22
N ALA A 51 -30.71 -16.79 -37.55
CA ALA A 51 -31.97 -16.71 -36.82
C ALA A 51 -31.69 -16.82 -35.31
N ILE A 52 -32.17 -15.85 -34.52
CA ILE A 52 -32.10 -15.90 -33.06
C ILE A 52 -33.50 -15.66 -32.50
N SER A 53 -33.96 -16.57 -31.65
CA SER A 53 -35.25 -16.48 -30.96
C SER A 53 -35.06 -15.92 -29.56
N VAL A 54 -35.73 -14.80 -29.24
CA VAL A 54 -35.74 -14.20 -27.90
C VAL A 54 -37.18 -14.17 -27.39
N GLY A 55 -37.50 -15.02 -26.42
CA GLY A 55 -38.87 -15.17 -25.91
C GLY A 55 -39.82 -15.76 -26.97
N ARG A 56 -40.99 -15.15 -27.19
CA ARG A 56 -42.01 -15.61 -28.17
C ARG A 56 -41.83 -15.03 -29.59
N ARG A 57 -40.77 -14.26 -29.86
CA ARG A 57 -40.54 -13.64 -31.18
C ARG A 57 -39.25 -14.14 -31.81
N ASN A 58 -39.35 -14.49 -33.09
CA ASN A 58 -38.22 -14.84 -33.93
C ASN A 58 -37.73 -13.56 -34.64
N HIS A 59 -36.43 -13.31 -34.59
CA HIS A 59 -35.79 -12.22 -35.34
C HIS A 59 -34.83 -12.83 -36.36
N GLU A 60 -35.06 -12.53 -37.64
CA GLU A 60 -34.28 -13.05 -38.75
C GLU A 60 -33.31 -11.97 -39.25
N LEU A 61 -32.02 -12.30 -39.32
CA LEU A 61 -30.97 -11.46 -39.89
C LEU A 61 -30.54 -12.08 -41.21
N SER A 62 -31.02 -11.49 -42.32
CA SER A 62 -30.49 -11.79 -43.65
C SER A 62 -29.41 -10.77 -44.02
N LEU A 63 -28.29 -11.27 -44.52
CA LEU A 63 -27.26 -10.48 -45.18
C LEU A 63 -27.37 -10.77 -46.68
N GLN A 64 -28.19 -10.00 -47.40
CA GLN A 64 -28.10 -9.96 -48.85
C GLN A 64 -26.95 -9.02 -49.24
N ASN A 65 -25.99 -9.55 -49.97
CA ASN A 65 -25.00 -8.76 -50.69
C ASN A 65 -25.71 -8.23 -51.95
N ASN A 66 -26.16 -6.97 -51.92
CA ASN A 66 -26.62 -6.31 -53.14
C ASN A 66 -25.39 -5.86 -53.94
N ASP A 67 -25.20 -6.50 -55.09
CA ASP A 67 -24.46 -6.09 -56.27
C ASP A 67 -23.47 -4.91 -56.12
N GLY A 68 -22.20 -5.26 -55.88
CA GLY A 68 -21.04 -4.67 -56.56
C GLY A 68 -20.75 -3.17 -56.45
N LYS A 69 -21.44 -2.37 -55.62
CA LYS A 69 -21.23 -0.90 -55.54
C LYS A 69 -21.04 -0.32 -54.13
N GLU A 70 -20.74 -1.12 -53.12
CA GLU A 70 -20.38 -0.58 -51.79
C GLU A 70 -18.89 -0.76 -51.46
N PRO A 71 -18.20 0.25 -50.91
CA PRO A 71 -16.82 0.11 -50.46
C PRO A 71 -16.70 -1.01 -49.42
N PHE A 72 -15.65 -1.83 -49.53
CA PHE A 72 -15.41 -3.00 -48.68
C PHE A 72 -15.44 -2.70 -47.16
N TRP A 73 -15.16 -1.45 -46.75
CA TRP A 73 -15.20 -1.01 -45.36
C TRP A 73 -16.63 -0.70 -44.84
N LEU A 74 -17.61 -0.51 -45.72
CA LEU A 74 -18.96 -0.08 -45.34
C LEU A 74 -19.77 -1.22 -44.73
N ALA A 75 -19.63 -2.45 -45.25
CA ALA A 75 -20.30 -3.65 -44.73
C ALA A 75 -19.91 -3.98 -43.26
N PRO A 76 -18.61 -4.06 -42.88
CA PRO A 76 -18.25 -4.27 -41.47
C PRO A 76 -18.62 -3.09 -40.57
N THR A 77 -18.61 -1.86 -41.08
CA THR A 77 -19.04 -0.67 -40.33
C THR A 77 -20.54 -0.69 -40.03
N LYS A 78 -21.38 -1.08 -41.01
CA LYS A 78 -22.82 -1.26 -40.82
C LYS A 78 -23.12 -2.40 -39.85
N ALA A 79 -22.40 -3.51 -39.94
CA ALA A 79 -22.54 -4.64 -39.00
C ALA A 79 -22.16 -4.23 -37.56
N PHE A 80 -21.10 -3.44 -37.40
CA PHE A 80 -20.65 -2.92 -36.11
C PHE A 80 -21.64 -1.92 -35.50
N ILE A 81 -22.16 -0.99 -36.29
CA ILE A 81 -23.19 -0.01 -35.85
C ILE A 81 -24.49 -0.72 -35.46
N ARG A 82 -24.90 -1.77 -36.20
CA ARG A 82 -26.07 -2.60 -35.83
C ARG A 82 -25.83 -3.37 -34.52
N GLY A 83 -24.61 -3.89 -34.30
CA GLY A 83 -24.20 -4.51 -33.04
C GLY A 83 -24.23 -3.53 -31.85
N LEU A 84 -23.76 -2.30 -32.04
CA LEU A 84 -23.84 -1.25 -31.02
C LEU A 84 -25.29 -0.85 -30.71
N LYS A 85 -26.13 -0.67 -31.73
CA LYS A 85 -27.56 -0.41 -31.54
C LYS A 85 -28.22 -1.53 -30.73
N PHE A 86 -27.88 -2.79 -31.01
CA PHE A 86 -28.39 -3.94 -30.25
C PHE A 86 -27.95 -3.90 -28.78
N VAL A 87 -26.68 -3.60 -28.49
CA VAL A 87 -26.18 -3.47 -27.10
C VAL A 87 -26.86 -2.32 -26.37
N PHE A 88 -27.04 -1.16 -27.01
CA PHE A 88 -27.73 -0.03 -26.39
C PHE A 88 -29.22 -0.29 -26.19
N SER A 89 -29.90 -0.94 -27.13
CA SER A 89 -31.30 -1.37 -26.96
C SER A 89 -31.45 -2.40 -25.86
N PHE A 90 -30.53 -3.37 -25.76
CA PHE A 90 -30.50 -4.35 -24.67
C PHE A 90 -30.29 -3.69 -23.29
N LEU A 91 -29.40 -2.70 -23.19
CA LEU A 91 -29.16 -1.93 -21.97
C LEU A 91 -30.35 -1.01 -21.61
N ALA A 92 -31.08 -0.52 -22.62
CA ALA A 92 -32.27 0.32 -22.43
C ALA A 92 -33.52 -0.48 -22.01
N GLU A 93 -33.67 -1.72 -22.48
CA GLU A 93 -34.80 -2.59 -22.15
C GLU A 93 -34.65 -3.32 -20.79
N GLN A 94 -33.42 -3.47 -20.28
CA GLN A 94 -33.13 -4.17 -19.01
C GLN A 94 -32.24 -3.34 -18.06
N PRO A 95 -32.62 -2.10 -17.68
CA PRO A 95 -31.79 -1.25 -16.80
C PRO A 95 -31.56 -1.87 -15.42
N SER A 96 -32.44 -2.79 -14.99
CA SER A 96 -32.31 -3.56 -13.76
C SER A 96 -31.19 -4.61 -13.79
N GLN A 97 -30.54 -4.87 -14.92
CA GLN A 97 -29.39 -5.77 -14.99
C GLN A 97 -28.05 -5.07 -14.65
N LEU A 98 -27.99 -3.73 -14.74
CA LEU A 98 -26.78 -2.94 -14.44
C LEU A 98 -26.33 -3.05 -12.98
N LYS A 99 -27.26 -3.29 -12.05
CA LYS A 99 -26.98 -3.52 -10.61
C LYS A 99 -26.24 -4.84 -10.31
N TYR A 100 -26.11 -5.74 -11.28
CA TYR A 100 -25.36 -6.99 -11.11
C TYR A 100 -23.90 -6.91 -11.65
N ILE A 101 -23.49 -5.77 -12.21
CA ILE A 101 -22.15 -5.56 -12.76
C ILE A 101 -21.33 -4.67 -11.80
N GLU A 102 -20.89 -5.23 -10.67
CA GLU A 102 -19.96 -4.58 -9.74
C GLU A 102 -18.51 -5.00 -10.03
N TRP A 103 -17.91 -4.42 -11.07
CA TRP A 103 -16.46 -4.48 -11.29
C TRP A 103 -15.92 -3.04 -11.45
N PRO A 104 -15.06 -2.55 -10.54
CA PRO A 104 -14.36 -1.27 -10.74
C PRO A 104 -13.54 -1.26 -12.04
N GLY A 105 -13.04 -2.44 -12.43
CA GLY A 105 -12.43 -2.67 -13.73
C GLY A 105 -13.43 -2.48 -14.87
N PHE A 106 -14.69 -2.92 -14.75
CA PHE A 106 -15.69 -2.77 -15.80
C PHE A 106 -16.05 -1.31 -16.05
N GLN A 107 -16.19 -0.46 -15.04
CA GLN A 107 -16.43 0.97 -15.29
C GLN A 107 -15.24 1.67 -15.94
N ASN A 108 -14.00 1.32 -15.54
CA ASN A 108 -12.81 1.85 -16.20
C ASN A 108 -12.66 1.29 -17.61
N THR A 109 -12.91 0.00 -17.83
CA THR A 109 -12.93 -0.64 -19.15
C THR A 109 -14.06 -0.10 -20.01
N LEU A 110 -15.23 0.23 -19.47
CA LEU A 110 -16.35 0.84 -20.19
C LEU A 110 -16.03 2.29 -20.55
N LYS A 111 -15.40 3.04 -19.64
CA LYS A 111 -14.90 4.40 -19.92
C LYS A 111 -13.79 4.37 -20.97
N THR A 112 -12.83 3.46 -20.87
CA THR A 112 -11.76 3.27 -21.85
C THR A 112 -12.34 2.80 -23.18
N ALA A 113 -13.25 1.82 -23.18
CA ALA A 113 -13.90 1.33 -24.40
C ALA A 113 -14.78 2.41 -25.04
N ALA A 114 -15.56 3.17 -24.26
CA ALA A 114 -16.33 4.31 -24.76
C ALA A 114 -15.41 5.39 -25.32
N LEU A 115 -14.30 5.71 -24.66
CA LEU A 115 -13.31 6.66 -25.15
C LEU A 115 -12.64 6.16 -26.42
N THR A 116 -12.23 4.89 -26.48
CA THR A 116 -11.68 4.26 -27.69
C THR A 116 -12.70 4.24 -28.83
N LEU A 117 -13.98 3.97 -28.54
CA LEU A 117 -15.07 4.00 -29.51
C LEU A 117 -15.30 5.41 -30.06
N VAL A 118 -15.27 6.43 -29.20
CA VAL A 118 -15.37 7.84 -29.61
C VAL A 118 -14.16 8.23 -30.47
N LEU A 119 -12.95 7.82 -30.09
CA LEU A 119 -11.73 8.09 -30.84
C LEU A 119 -11.72 7.39 -32.21
N VAL A 120 -12.17 6.14 -32.28
CA VAL A 120 -12.30 5.38 -33.54
C VAL A 120 -13.38 6.00 -34.42
N ALA A 121 -14.54 6.38 -33.85
CA ALA A 121 -15.60 7.07 -34.60
C ALA A 121 -15.13 8.43 -35.16
N MET A 122 -14.39 9.22 -34.37
CA MET A 122 -13.79 10.46 -34.84
C MET A 122 -12.76 10.23 -35.93
N LEU A 123 -11.90 9.20 -35.79
CA LEU A 123 -10.90 8.84 -36.80
C LEU A 123 -11.57 8.41 -38.12
N ILE A 124 -12.65 7.63 -38.04
CA ILE A 124 -13.45 7.24 -39.21
C ILE A 124 -14.05 8.48 -39.87
N VAL A 125 -14.67 9.40 -39.12
CA VAL A 125 -15.20 10.66 -39.69
C VAL A 125 -14.12 11.51 -40.37
N VAL A 126 -12.92 11.57 -39.80
CA VAL A 126 -11.76 12.25 -40.39
C VAL A 126 -11.31 11.56 -41.68
N LEU A 127 -11.25 10.23 -41.72
CA LEU A 127 -10.86 9.48 -42.92
C LEU A 127 -11.93 9.53 -44.01
N SER A 128 -13.22 9.44 -43.67
CA SER A 128 -14.35 9.55 -44.61
C SER A 128 -14.48 10.94 -45.25
N SER A 129 -14.03 11.98 -44.55
CA SER A 129 -14.03 13.35 -45.08
C SER A 129 -12.84 13.63 -46.01
N VAL A 130 -11.81 12.78 -45.99
CA VAL A 130 -10.70 12.80 -46.97
C VAL A 130 -11.13 12.15 -48.29
N ASP A 131 -11.96 11.10 -48.26
CA ASP A 131 -12.48 10.42 -49.46
C ASP A 131 -13.61 11.20 -50.18
N SER A 132 -14.33 12.08 -49.48
CA SER A 132 -15.43 12.86 -50.07
C SER A 132 -14.99 14.15 -50.78
N GLY A 133 -13.67 14.37 -50.94
CA GLY A 133 -13.08 15.64 -51.38
C GLY A 133 -12.39 15.66 -52.74
N TYR A 134 -12.57 14.65 -53.61
CA TYR A 134 -11.95 14.61 -54.93
C TYR A 134 -12.96 14.40 -56.07
N VAL A 135 -13.60 15.50 -56.47
CA VAL A 135 -13.87 15.74 -57.89
C VAL A 135 -13.13 17.02 -58.25
N LEU A 136 -11.97 16.85 -58.87
CA LEU A 136 -11.15 17.95 -59.39
C LEU A 136 -11.90 18.62 -60.55
N ASN A 137 -12.38 19.84 -60.34
CA ASN A 137 -12.69 20.75 -61.44
C ASN A 137 -11.43 21.61 -61.70
N PRO A 138 -10.76 21.49 -62.86
CA PRO A 138 -9.51 22.17 -63.11
C PRO A 138 -9.79 23.61 -63.56
N LYS A 139 -10.01 24.51 -62.60
CA LYS A 139 -9.75 25.97 -62.68
C LYS A 139 -10.27 26.66 -61.42
N GLY A 140 -9.38 27.01 -60.50
CA GLY A 140 -9.71 27.90 -59.38
C GLY A 140 -8.78 27.71 -58.18
N LYS A 141 -8.02 28.76 -57.86
CA LYS A 141 -7.23 28.90 -56.62
C LYS A 141 -8.11 28.61 -55.40
N ASP A 142 -7.68 27.70 -54.53
CA ASP A 142 -8.29 27.56 -53.20
C ASP A 142 -7.26 27.06 -52.17
N SER A 143 -6.42 27.99 -51.69
CA SER A 143 -5.41 27.76 -50.65
C SER A 143 -6.01 27.77 -49.24
N GLY A 144 -7.03 26.94 -48.98
CA GLY A 144 -7.80 26.99 -47.73
C GLY A 144 -8.13 25.67 -47.03
N LYS A 145 -8.06 24.52 -47.70
CA LYS A 145 -8.81 23.32 -47.24
C LYS A 145 -8.02 22.25 -46.48
N MET A 146 -6.70 22.40 -46.33
CA MET A 146 -5.85 21.42 -45.61
C MET A 146 -5.71 21.70 -44.09
N ARG A 147 -6.42 22.69 -43.54
CA ARG A 147 -6.27 23.12 -42.12
C ARG A 147 -7.18 22.37 -41.14
N ILE A 148 -8.35 21.91 -41.58
CA ILE A 148 -9.38 21.32 -40.68
C ILE A 148 -9.02 19.91 -40.19
N PRO A 149 -8.52 18.97 -41.02
CA PRO A 149 -8.20 17.60 -40.58
C PRO A 149 -7.01 17.58 -39.60
N LEU A 150 -6.01 18.44 -39.84
CA LEU A 150 -4.84 18.59 -38.97
C LEU A 150 -5.23 19.19 -37.61
N LEU A 151 -6.13 20.18 -37.60
CA LEU A 151 -6.62 20.80 -36.36
C LEU A 151 -7.42 19.81 -35.50
N VAL A 152 -8.22 18.94 -36.12
CA VAL A 152 -8.97 17.89 -35.40
C VAL A 152 -8.04 16.82 -34.85
N LEU A 153 -7.04 16.35 -35.62
CA LEU A 153 -6.03 15.41 -35.14
C LEU A 153 -5.22 15.99 -33.97
N VAL A 154 -4.80 17.25 -34.07
CA VAL A 154 -4.11 17.95 -32.98
C VAL A 154 -5.02 18.07 -31.76
N THR A 155 -6.29 18.43 -31.94
CA THR A 155 -7.26 18.49 -30.83
C THR A 155 -7.43 17.15 -30.15
N VAL A 156 -7.55 16.05 -30.92
CA VAL A 156 -7.66 14.68 -30.39
C VAL A 156 -6.40 14.27 -29.63
N LEU A 157 -5.21 14.54 -30.19
CA LEU A 157 -3.93 14.25 -29.52
C LEU A 157 -3.75 15.09 -28.25
N VAL A 158 -4.18 16.35 -28.27
CA VAL A 158 -4.21 17.23 -27.09
C VAL A 158 -5.20 16.71 -26.05
N SER A 159 -6.40 16.27 -26.45
CA SER A 159 -7.40 15.67 -25.55
C SER A 159 -6.90 14.36 -24.93
N ILE A 160 -6.27 13.48 -25.71
CA ILE A 160 -5.61 12.26 -25.20
C ILE A 160 -4.48 12.66 -24.23
N GLY A 161 -3.66 13.65 -24.58
CA GLY A 161 -2.61 14.19 -23.72
C GLY A 161 -3.16 14.79 -22.41
N VAL A 162 -4.34 15.41 -22.44
CA VAL A 162 -5.02 15.97 -21.26
C VAL A 162 -5.61 14.85 -20.39
N VAL A 163 -6.25 13.83 -20.97
CA VAL A 163 -6.80 12.68 -20.23
C VAL A 163 -5.69 11.84 -19.60
N VAL A 164 -4.57 11.62 -20.30
CA VAL A 164 -3.40 10.90 -19.74
C VAL A 164 -2.70 11.75 -18.66
N ARG A 165 -2.68 13.08 -18.78
CA ARG A 165 -2.15 14.00 -17.75
C ARG A 165 -3.04 14.12 -16.51
N ALA A 166 -4.36 13.91 -16.64
CA ALA A 166 -5.31 13.98 -15.52
C ALA A 166 -5.11 12.87 -14.48
N ASP A 167 -4.33 11.82 -14.80
CA ASP A 167 -4.19 10.63 -13.96
C ASP A 167 -2.92 10.67 -13.06
N GLU A 168 -2.01 11.63 -13.21
CA GLU A 168 -0.77 11.71 -12.42
C GLU A 168 -0.94 12.64 -11.20
N VAL A 169 -0.86 12.06 -9.99
CA VAL A 169 -0.93 12.82 -8.72
C VAL A 169 0.32 13.70 -8.58
N ARG A 170 0.12 14.98 -8.29
CA ARG A 170 1.17 15.98 -8.09
C ARG A 170 1.09 16.57 -6.69
N ARG A 171 2.10 17.34 -6.28
CA ARG A 171 2.06 18.14 -5.05
C ARG A 171 0.79 19.00 -4.96
N SER A 172 0.38 19.61 -6.07
CA SER A 172 -0.85 20.44 -6.16
C SER A 172 -2.15 19.65 -6.03
N SER A 173 -2.11 18.32 -6.07
CA SER A 173 -3.28 17.46 -5.89
C SER A 173 -3.63 17.24 -4.41
N PHE A 174 -2.77 17.68 -3.48
CA PHE A 174 -2.95 17.58 -2.04
C PHE A 174 -3.16 18.97 -1.41
N PRO A 175 -3.73 19.04 -0.19
CA PRO A 175 -3.94 20.29 0.52
C PRO A 175 -2.66 21.11 0.68
N LYS A 176 -2.80 22.44 0.74
CA LYS A 176 -1.69 23.34 1.04
C LYS A 176 -1.06 22.95 2.38
N GLY A 177 0.27 22.83 2.41
CA GLY A 177 1.00 22.41 3.60
C GLY A 177 1.12 20.89 3.78
N PHE A 178 0.59 20.08 2.85
CA PHE A 178 0.80 18.63 2.87
C PHE A 178 2.30 18.30 2.74
N ILE A 179 2.79 17.48 3.67
CA ILE A 179 4.20 17.13 3.80
C ILE A 179 4.53 15.89 2.99
N PHE A 180 5.53 15.98 2.12
CA PHE A 180 6.16 14.81 1.52
C PHE A 180 7.53 14.59 2.13
N GLY A 181 7.77 13.40 2.68
CA GLY A 181 9.04 13.03 3.26
C GLY A 181 9.54 11.67 2.81
N THR A 182 10.73 11.33 3.31
CA THR A 182 11.26 9.96 3.29
C THR A 182 11.55 9.51 4.71
N ALA A 183 11.67 8.20 4.93
CA ALA A 183 11.91 7.64 6.25
C ALA A 183 13.05 6.60 6.29
N THR A 184 13.68 6.50 7.47
CA THR A 184 14.64 5.45 7.86
C THR A 184 14.55 5.19 9.37
N SER A 185 15.30 4.19 9.86
CA SER A 185 15.52 3.95 11.28
C SER A 185 17.01 3.79 11.61
N ALA A 186 17.38 4.12 12.84
CA ALA A 186 18.75 4.21 13.31
C ALA A 186 19.56 2.95 13.03
N TYR A 187 19.10 1.79 13.54
CA TYR A 187 19.82 0.52 13.36
C TYR A 187 19.97 0.15 11.88
N GLN A 188 18.97 0.47 11.06
CA GLN A 188 18.95 0.09 9.66
C GLN A 188 19.87 0.92 8.77
N VAL A 189 20.22 2.16 9.16
CA VAL A 189 21.02 3.04 8.29
C VAL A 189 22.29 3.64 8.92
N GLU A 190 22.35 3.81 10.24
CA GLU A 190 23.45 4.57 10.85
C GLU A 190 24.79 3.85 10.76
N GLY A 191 24.82 2.55 11.09
CA GLY A 191 26.05 1.83 11.36
C GLY A 191 26.71 2.34 12.65
N MET A 192 28.04 2.17 12.73
CA MET A 192 28.82 2.56 13.91
C MET A 192 28.22 1.96 15.20
N ALA A 193 27.80 0.70 15.10
CA ALA A 193 27.02 0.02 16.14
C ALA A 193 27.78 -0.11 17.47
N HIS A 194 29.08 -0.41 17.40
CA HIS A 194 29.96 -0.60 18.56
C HIS A 194 31.02 0.51 18.70
N LYS A 195 30.80 1.66 18.05
CA LYS A 195 31.76 2.76 17.99
C LYS A 195 31.18 4.04 18.59
N ALA A 196 32.04 5.02 18.84
CA ALA A 196 31.69 6.34 19.38
C ALA A 196 30.84 6.27 20.66
N GLY A 197 31.06 5.26 21.50
CA GLY A 197 30.42 5.11 22.80
C GLY A 197 28.96 4.64 22.77
N ARG A 198 28.42 4.19 21.63
CA ARG A 198 27.11 3.52 21.59
C ARG A 198 27.17 2.18 22.33
N GLY A 199 26.19 1.90 23.19
CA GLY A 199 25.99 0.57 23.78
C GLY A 199 25.17 -0.34 22.85
N PRO A 200 25.22 -1.67 23.03
CA PRO A 200 24.43 -2.60 22.23
C PRO A 200 22.93 -2.41 22.50
N SER A 201 22.12 -2.60 21.46
CA SER A 201 20.68 -2.82 21.55
C SER A 201 20.36 -4.31 21.49
N ILE A 202 19.11 -4.69 21.78
CA ILE A 202 18.66 -6.08 21.65
C ILE A 202 18.86 -6.62 20.22
N TRP A 203 18.82 -5.77 19.19
CA TRP A 203 19.07 -6.20 17.82
C TRP A 203 20.53 -6.56 17.60
N ASP A 204 21.46 -5.78 18.15
CA ASP A 204 22.90 -6.06 18.05
C ASP A 204 23.20 -7.47 18.59
N GLN A 205 22.57 -7.85 19.70
CA GLN A 205 22.72 -9.19 20.28
C GLN A 205 21.98 -10.27 19.47
N PHE A 206 20.72 -10.01 19.09
CA PHE A 206 19.85 -11.00 18.46
C PHE A 206 20.44 -11.54 17.15
N ILE A 207 20.93 -10.65 16.29
CA ILE A 207 21.47 -10.99 14.97
C ILE A 207 22.82 -11.70 15.01
N THR A 208 23.47 -11.82 16.17
CA THR A 208 24.70 -12.63 16.32
C THR A 208 24.44 -14.12 16.22
N THR A 209 23.17 -14.55 16.35
CA THR A 209 22.77 -15.96 16.25
C THR A 209 23.02 -16.47 14.82
N PRO A 210 23.87 -17.49 14.61
CA PRO A 210 24.16 -17.99 13.27
C PRO A 210 22.90 -18.51 12.55
N GLY A 211 22.77 -18.19 11.26
CA GLY A 211 21.65 -18.62 10.43
C GLY A 211 20.35 -17.83 10.64
N LEU A 212 20.35 -16.85 11.55
CA LEU A 212 19.19 -15.97 11.76
C LEU A 212 18.93 -15.07 10.55
N GLU A 213 20.01 -14.50 10.01
CA GLU A 213 20.01 -13.58 8.87
C GLU A 213 20.58 -14.22 7.60
N PRO A 214 20.09 -13.83 6.40
CA PRO A 214 20.72 -14.22 5.16
C PRO A 214 22.21 -13.82 5.15
N ASN A 215 23.09 -14.81 4.95
CA ASN A 215 24.54 -14.65 5.00
C ASN A 215 25.10 -14.10 6.33
N ASN A 216 24.39 -14.27 7.45
CA ASN A 216 24.76 -13.72 8.76
C ASN A 216 25.04 -12.21 8.70
N ALA A 217 24.26 -11.48 7.89
CA ALA A 217 24.39 -10.04 7.73
C ALA A 217 24.18 -9.31 9.06
N THR A 218 24.93 -8.23 9.29
CA THR A 218 24.84 -7.43 10.52
C THR A 218 24.52 -5.96 10.24
N GLY A 219 24.00 -5.26 11.26
CA GLY A 219 23.78 -3.80 11.25
C GLY A 219 25.00 -2.98 11.70
N GLU A 220 26.19 -3.57 11.75
CA GLU A 220 27.38 -2.91 12.30
C GLU A 220 27.80 -1.66 11.50
N VAL A 221 27.71 -1.77 10.18
CA VAL A 221 28.01 -0.69 9.22
C VAL A 221 26.74 -0.14 8.58
N SER A 222 25.72 -0.97 8.35
CA SER A 222 24.48 -0.59 7.67
C SER A 222 24.76 0.11 6.34
N VAL A 223 24.41 1.39 6.22
CA VAL A 223 24.82 2.23 5.07
C VAL A 223 25.68 3.41 5.48
N ASP A 224 26.23 3.37 6.70
CA ASP A 224 27.13 4.38 7.26
C ASP A 224 26.58 5.81 7.20
N GLN A 225 25.26 5.97 7.42
CA GLN A 225 24.65 7.29 7.51
C GLN A 225 25.28 8.11 8.65
N TYR A 226 25.82 7.48 9.69
CA TYR A 226 26.50 8.18 10.78
C TYR A 226 27.60 9.16 10.30
N HIS A 227 28.34 8.78 9.26
CA HIS A 227 29.33 9.63 8.60
C HIS A 227 28.80 10.34 7.35
N ARG A 228 27.85 9.72 6.63
CA ARG A 228 27.37 10.17 5.30
C ARG A 228 26.06 10.95 5.34
N TYR A 229 25.56 11.31 6.52
CA TYR A 229 24.27 11.98 6.68
C TYR A 229 24.10 13.25 5.83
N LYS A 230 25.17 14.00 5.54
CA LYS A 230 25.09 15.18 4.66
C LYS A 230 24.73 14.80 3.22
N GLU A 231 25.33 13.74 2.68
CA GLU A 231 25.01 13.21 1.35
C GLU A 231 23.54 12.81 1.28
N ASP A 232 23.04 12.12 2.31
CA ASP A 232 21.67 11.65 2.38
C ASP A 232 20.66 12.83 2.51
N VAL A 233 20.99 13.87 3.28
CA VAL A 233 20.19 15.11 3.41
C VAL A 233 20.21 15.94 2.13
N ASP A 234 21.34 16.02 1.44
CA ASP A 234 21.44 16.70 0.16
C ASP A 234 20.58 15.99 -0.91
N LEU A 235 20.57 14.65 -0.91
CA LEU A 235 19.73 13.86 -1.81
C LEU A 235 18.24 14.17 -1.61
N MET A 236 17.72 14.11 -0.38
CA MET A 236 16.30 14.40 -0.13
C MET A 236 15.90 15.83 -0.52
N ALA A 237 16.75 16.83 -0.26
CA ALA A 237 16.51 18.21 -0.66
C ALA A 237 16.48 18.34 -2.20
N ASN A 238 17.43 17.72 -2.89
CA ASN A 238 17.52 17.71 -4.36
C ASN A 238 16.37 16.95 -5.05
N LEU A 239 15.66 16.10 -4.30
CA LEU A 239 14.49 15.34 -4.73
C LEU A 239 13.16 16.02 -4.36
N ASN A 240 13.18 17.27 -3.88
CA ASN A 240 12.00 18.09 -3.54
C ASN A 240 11.16 17.56 -2.36
N PHE A 241 11.75 16.77 -1.45
CA PHE A 241 11.10 16.39 -0.19
C PHE A 241 11.12 17.55 0.82
N ASP A 242 10.13 17.58 1.70
CA ASP A 242 9.96 18.60 2.74
C ASP A 242 10.45 18.13 4.11
N ALA A 243 10.49 16.82 4.34
CA ALA A 243 10.71 16.25 5.67
C ALA A 243 11.50 14.94 5.63
N TYR A 244 12.16 14.65 6.75
CA TYR A 244 12.83 13.38 6.99
C TYR A 244 12.38 12.80 8.33
N ARG A 245 11.82 11.60 8.27
CA ARG A 245 11.52 10.80 9.44
C ARG A 245 12.71 9.89 9.73
N PHE A 246 13.30 10.06 10.89
CA PHE A 246 14.43 9.24 11.35
C PHE A 246 14.17 8.78 12.79
N SER A 247 14.94 7.82 13.30
CA SER A 247 14.91 7.49 14.73
C SER A 247 16.18 7.88 15.46
N ILE A 248 16.04 8.19 16.74
CA ILE A 248 17.15 8.40 17.66
C ILE A 248 17.43 7.06 18.35
N SER A 249 18.66 6.58 18.27
CA SER A 249 19.02 5.31 18.90
C SER A 249 19.20 5.49 20.40
N TRP A 250 18.32 4.86 21.18
CA TRP A 250 18.35 4.95 22.64
C TRP A 250 19.71 4.52 23.18
N SER A 251 20.25 3.38 22.74
CA SER A 251 21.55 2.88 23.18
C SER A 251 22.74 3.74 22.72
N ARG A 252 22.55 4.63 21.74
CA ARG A 252 23.54 5.63 21.35
C ARG A 252 23.54 6.85 22.27
N ILE A 253 22.38 7.23 22.81
CA ILE A 253 22.25 8.32 23.78
C ILE A 253 22.62 7.85 25.19
N PHE A 254 22.05 6.74 25.64
CA PHE A 254 22.30 6.11 26.94
C PHE A 254 22.82 4.68 26.71
N PRO A 255 24.14 4.45 26.74
CA PRO A 255 24.73 3.15 26.45
C PRO A 255 24.26 2.01 27.36
N LYS A 256 23.89 2.33 28.60
CA LYS A 256 23.30 1.38 29.57
C LYS A 256 21.78 1.51 29.68
N GLY A 257 21.14 2.19 28.73
CA GLY A 257 19.72 2.55 28.71
C GLY A 257 19.32 3.67 29.67
N THR A 258 19.98 3.78 30.82
CA THR A 258 19.80 4.88 31.78
C THR A 258 21.16 5.43 32.25
N GLY A 259 21.14 6.50 33.04
CA GLY A 259 22.33 7.05 33.67
C GLY A 259 23.19 7.92 32.75
N LYS A 260 24.45 7.54 32.53
CA LYS A 260 25.43 8.41 31.85
C LYS A 260 25.10 8.58 30.36
N VAL A 261 24.93 9.85 29.96
CA VAL A 261 24.75 10.24 28.56
C VAL A 261 26.05 10.10 27.78
N ASN A 262 25.95 9.58 26.55
CA ASN A 262 27.04 9.60 25.57
C ASN A 262 27.02 10.90 24.76
N ALA A 263 27.94 11.83 25.09
CA ALA A 263 28.05 13.12 24.42
C ALA A 263 28.31 12.99 22.90
N LYS A 264 29.01 11.95 22.43
CA LYS A 264 29.25 11.72 21.00
C LYS A 264 27.96 11.34 20.26
N GLY A 265 27.08 10.58 20.91
CA GLY A 265 25.74 10.27 20.41
C GLY A 265 24.87 11.53 20.28
N VAL A 266 24.87 12.37 21.31
CA VAL A 266 24.17 13.67 21.29
C VAL A 266 24.70 14.57 20.16
N ALA A 267 26.01 14.66 20.01
CA ALA A 267 26.64 15.44 18.95
C ALA A 267 26.26 14.95 17.54
N TYR A 268 25.98 13.65 17.36
CA TYR A 268 25.47 13.10 16.09
C TYR A 268 24.08 13.57 15.74
N TYR A 269 23.14 13.45 16.66
CA TYR A 269 21.78 13.88 16.36
C TYR A 269 21.69 15.40 16.21
N ASN A 270 22.45 16.18 16.98
CA ASN A 270 22.57 17.63 16.76
C ASN A 270 23.04 17.96 15.34
N ARG A 271 24.19 17.41 14.91
CA ARG A 271 24.73 17.73 13.56
C ARG A 271 23.81 17.27 12.42
N LEU A 272 23.08 16.16 12.60
CA LEU A 272 22.08 15.69 11.64
C LEU A 272 20.88 16.65 11.57
N ILE A 273 20.30 16.99 12.73
CA ILE A 273 19.14 17.91 12.85
C ILE A 273 19.48 19.30 12.30
N ASP A 274 20.63 19.84 12.68
CA ASP A 274 21.08 21.16 12.21
C ASP A 274 21.27 21.18 10.69
N TYR A 275 21.79 20.10 10.12
CA TYR A 275 22.00 20.01 8.68
C TYR A 275 20.69 19.82 7.90
N MET A 276 19.74 19.05 8.45
CA MET A 276 18.38 18.96 7.90
C MET A 276 17.74 20.35 7.80
N LEU A 277 17.73 21.09 8.91
CA LEU A 277 17.14 22.44 8.94
C LEU A 277 17.88 23.41 8.01
N LYS A 278 19.21 23.34 7.95
CA LYS A 278 20.03 24.12 7.00
C LYS A 278 19.62 23.87 5.53
N LYS A 279 19.17 22.66 5.20
CA LYS A 279 18.73 22.25 3.86
C LYS A 279 17.22 22.38 3.64
N GLY A 280 16.49 22.95 4.60
CA GLY A 280 15.04 23.10 4.52
C GLY A 280 14.25 21.79 4.68
N ILE A 281 14.86 20.77 5.28
CA ILE A 281 14.23 19.49 5.59
C ILE A 281 13.73 19.53 7.03
N THR A 282 12.43 19.27 7.21
CA THR A 282 11.78 19.23 8.53
C THR A 282 12.06 17.90 9.23
N PRO A 283 12.64 17.90 10.45
CA PRO A 283 12.87 16.67 11.20
C PRO A 283 11.57 16.12 11.83
N TYR A 284 11.32 14.83 11.60
CA TYR A 284 10.32 14.01 12.31
C TYR A 284 11.05 12.91 13.08
N ALA A 285 11.24 13.09 14.38
CA ALA A 285 12.06 12.19 15.18
C ALA A 285 11.21 11.09 15.83
N ASN A 286 11.61 9.84 15.63
CA ASN A 286 11.06 8.68 16.32
C ASN A 286 11.99 8.26 17.48
N LEU A 287 11.45 8.09 18.68
CA LEU A 287 12.25 7.85 19.88
C LEU A 287 12.69 6.39 20.01
N ASN A 288 11.86 5.44 19.56
CA ASN A 288 12.23 4.02 19.56
C ASN A 288 11.75 3.32 18.28
N HIS A 289 12.69 2.67 17.61
CA HIS A 289 12.42 1.83 16.43
C HIS A 289 13.06 0.45 16.66
N TYR A 290 12.47 -0.29 17.58
CA TYR A 290 12.85 -1.65 18.00
C TYR A 290 14.19 -1.77 18.72
N ASP A 291 14.95 -0.69 18.83
CA ASP A 291 16.33 -0.64 19.29
C ASP A 291 16.45 -0.39 20.80
N LEU A 292 15.73 -1.20 21.60
CA LEU A 292 15.84 -1.19 23.07
C LEU A 292 17.31 -1.46 23.47
N PRO A 293 17.91 -0.67 24.39
CA PRO A 293 19.25 -0.95 24.90
C PRO A 293 19.33 -2.33 25.56
N LEU A 294 20.33 -3.13 25.17
CA LEU A 294 20.50 -4.51 25.67
C LEU A 294 20.63 -4.54 27.19
N ALA A 295 21.26 -3.53 27.79
CA ALA A 295 21.41 -3.42 29.24
C ALA A 295 20.05 -3.39 29.99
N LEU A 296 18.96 -2.92 29.37
CA LEU A 296 17.62 -2.94 29.99
C LEU A 296 16.97 -4.33 29.84
N GLU A 297 17.21 -4.99 28.71
CA GLU A 297 16.80 -6.39 28.50
C GLU A 297 17.48 -7.31 29.52
N GLU A 298 18.80 -7.19 29.71
CA GLU A 298 19.55 -8.00 30.67
C GLU A 298 19.19 -7.68 32.13
N LYS A 299 18.89 -6.41 32.43
CA LYS A 299 18.61 -5.99 33.81
C LYS A 299 17.23 -6.46 34.28
N TYR A 300 16.21 -6.40 33.43
CA TYR A 300 14.84 -6.65 33.85
C TYR A 300 13.92 -7.22 32.76
N LEU A 301 14.45 -7.77 31.67
CA LEU A 301 13.67 -8.28 30.52
C LEU A 301 12.92 -7.19 29.76
N GLY A 302 13.48 -5.98 29.73
CA GLY A 302 13.06 -4.92 28.82
C GLY A 302 11.58 -4.61 28.92
N TRP A 303 10.86 -4.83 27.81
CA TRP A 303 9.45 -4.48 27.69
C TRP A 303 8.50 -5.34 28.55
N LEU A 304 8.97 -6.45 29.12
CA LEU A 304 8.17 -7.28 30.02
C LEU A 304 8.02 -6.67 31.42
N ASN A 305 8.92 -5.77 31.82
CA ASN A 305 8.91 -5.18 33.15
C ASN A 305 8.40 -3.74 33.13
N HIS A 306 7.53 -3.42 34.09
CA HIS A 306 6.91 -2.11 34.21
C HIS A 306 7.93 -0.96 34.41
N GLN A 307 9.14 -1.23 34.93
CA GLN A 307 10.20 -0.23 35.07
C GLN A 307 10.55 0.48 33.75
N VAL A 308 10.35 -0.19 32.61
CA VAL A 308 10.61 0.38 31.28
C VAL A 308 9.76 1.62 30.97
N VAL A 309 8.59 1.76 31.63
CA VAL A 309 7.70 2.92 31.49
C VAL A 309 8.42 4.19 31.92
N GLU A 310 9.02 4.16 33.10
CA GLU A 310 9.76 5.29 33.66
C GLU A 310 11.08 5.52 32.93
N ASP A 311 11.82 4.46 32.61
CA ASP A 311 13.10 4.55 31.91
C ASP A 311 12.93 5.15 30.49
N PHE A 312 11.91 4.73 29.75
CA PHE A 312 11.59 5.31 28.45
C PHE A 312 11.15 6.77 28.57
N ALA A 313 10.32 7.09 29.55
CA ALA A 313 9.86 8.47 29.75
C ALA A 313 11.02 9.42 30.12
N ASN A 314 12.01 8.94 30.90
CA ASN A 314 13.25 9.66 31.21
C ASN A 314 14.12 9.88 29.96
N TYR A 315 14.28 8.85 29.12
CA TYR A 315 14.98 8.96 27.83
C TYR A 315 14.29 9.95 26.88
N ALA A 316 12.95 9.87 26.77
CA ALA A 316 12.15 10.77 25.95
C ALA A 316 12.29 12.23 26.44
N GLU A 317 12.20 12.45 27.75
CA GLU A 317 12.40 13.76 28.37
C GLU A 317 13.77 14.36 28.07
N PHE A 318 14.83 13.55 28.12
CA PHE A 318 16.16 13.98 27.71
C PHE A 318 16.16 14.43 26.24
N CYS A 319 15.57 13.65 25.33
CA CYS A 319 15.50 14.01 23.91
C CYS A 319 14.71 15.30 23.68
N PHE A 320 13.58 15.50 24.39
CA PHE A 320 12.81 16.74 24.31
C PHE A 320 13.63 17.95 24.78
N LYS A 321 14.33 17.81 25.90
CA LYS A 321 15.19 18.87 26.44
C LYS A 321 16.33 19.23 25.48
N THR A 322 16.95 18.23 24.87
CA THR A 322 18.17 18.40 24.08
C THR A 322 17.92 18.81 22.63
N PHE A 323 16.84 18.34 22.02
CA PHE A 323 16.58 18.53 20.58
C PHE A 323 15.26 19.25 20.28
N GLY A 324 14.36 19.39 21.26
CA GLY A 324 13.00 19.91 21.04
C GLY A 324 12.93 21.42 20.77
N ASP A 325 14.04 22.14 20.90
CA ASP A 325 14.19 23.50 20.37
C ASP A 325 14.06 23.53 18.84
N ARG A 326 14.54 22.48 18.15
CA ARG A 326 14.55 22.31 16.69
C ARG A 326 13.59 21.24 16.17
N VAL A 327 13.41 20.14 16.89
CA VAL A 327 12.50 19.04 16.53
C VAL A 327 11.10 19.32 17.05
N LYS A 328 10.14 19.46 16.13
CA LYS A 328 8.75 19.83 16.43
C LYS A 328 7.74 18.71 16.20
N ASN A 329 8.17 17.58 15.64
CA ASN A 329 7.31 16.44 15.37
C ASN A 329 7.96 15.18 15.93
N TRP A 330 7.34 14.64 16.98
CA TRP A 330 7.83 13.48 17.72
C TRP A 330 6.92 12.27 17.51
N MET A 331 7.53 11.10 17.37
CA MET A 331 6.87 9.80 17.44
C MET A 331 7.52 9.02 18.57
N THR A 332 6.74 8.41 19.47
CA THR A 332 7.32 7.62 20.56
C THR A 332 7.84 6.28 20.04
N PHE A 333 6.96 5.48 19.45
CA PHE A 333 7.24 4.13 18.98
C PHE A 333 6.93 3.99 17.50
N ASN A 334 7.71 3.14 16.85
CA ASN A 334 7.37 2.54 15.57
C ASN A 334 6.80 1.14 15.79
N GLU A 335 5.59 0.90 15.26
CA GLU A 335 4.97 -0.44 15.14
C GLU A 335 5.08 -1.27 16.42
N PRO A 336 4.56 -0.78 17.56
CA PRO A 336 4.66 -1.51 18.83
C PRO A 336 3.97 -2.88 18.78
N ARG A 337 3.02 -3.08 17.85
CA ARG A 337 2.43 -4.40 17.57
C ARG A 337 3.46 -5.37 17.00
N VAL A 338 4.35 -4.92 16.12
CA VAL A 338 5.44 -5.74 15.60
C VAL A 338 6.40 -6.14 16.72
N VAL A 339 6.74 -5.22 17.63
CA VAL A 339 7.55 -5.55 18.82
C VAL A 339 6.88 -6.65 19.63
N ALA A 340 5.62 -6.47 20.01
CA ALA A 340 4.90 -7.44 20.84
C ALA A 340 4.68 -8.79 20.12
N ALA A 341 4.20 -8.76 18.88
CA ALA A 341 3.84 -9.98 18.16
C ALA A 341 5.08 -10.71 17.62
N LEU A 342 6.01 -10.04 16.96
CA LEU A 342 7.17 -10.72 16.38
C LEU A 342 8.26 -10.97 17.42
N GLY A 343 8.36 -10.15 18.47
CA GLY A 343 9.36 -10.32 19.53
C GLY A 343 8.99 -11.34 20.60
N TYR A 344 7.69 -11.51 20.89
CA TYR A 344 7.20 -12.23 22.07
C TYR A 344 6.08 -13.26 21.79
N ASP A 345 5.57 -13.37 20.56
CA ASP A 345 4.61 -14.43 20.18
C ASP A 345 5.31 -15.55 19.40
N ASN A 346 5.92 -15.23 18.25
CA ASN A 346 6.60 -16.22 17.41
C ASN A 346 8.13 -16.09 17.43
N GLY A 347 8.67 -15.14 18.20
CA GLY A 347 10.12 -14.91 18.37
C GLY A 347 10.86 -14.63 17.06
N PHE A 348 10.18 -14.16 16.02
CA PHE A 348 10.80 -13.82 14.75
C PHE A 348 11.75 -12.62 14.88
N PHE A 349 11.42 -11.64 15.73
CA PHE A 349 12.21 -10.43 16.00
C PHE A 349 12.85 -10.48 17.39
N ALA A 350 13.83 -9.61 17.64
CA ALA A 350 14.44 -9.46 18.96
C ALA A 350 13.37 -9.12 20.03
N PRO A 351 13.44 -9.71 21.25
CA PRO A 351 14.50 -10.57 21.77
C PRO A 351 14.33 -12.07 21.45
N GLY A 352 13.37 -12.46 20.60
CA GLY A 352 13.22 -13.84 20.13
C GLY A 352 12.56 -14.76 21.15
N ARG A 353 11.48 -14.31 21.79
CA ARG A 353 10.76 -15.06 22.82
C ARG A 353 9.47 -15.65 22.27
N CYS A 354 9.20 -16.91 22.59
CA CYS A 354 7.98 -17.60 22.20
C CYS A 354 7.79 -18.90 22.99
N SER A 355 6.54 -19.38 23.05
CA SER A 355 6.22 -20.75 23.46
C SER A 355 6.67 -21.74 22.38
N LYS A 356 7.05 -22.95 22.79
CA LYS A 356 7.52 -24.03 21.89
C LYS A 356 6.57 -24.33 20.71
N ALA A 357 5.27 -24.13 20.90
CA ALA A 357 4.27 -24.37 19.86
C ALA A 357 4.36 -23.40 18.66
N TYR A 358 4.99 -22.23 18.83
CA TYR A 358 4.98 -21.15 17.82
C TYR A 358 6.35 -20.81 17.26
N GLY A 359 7.42 -21.35 17.84
CA GLY A 359 8.77 -21.15 17.34
C GLY A 359 9.83 -21.89 18.15
N ASN A 360 11.05 -21.85 17.65
CA ASN A 360 12.20 -22.50 18.28
C ASN A 360 12.92 -21.55 19.27
N CYS A 361 12.17 -20.96 20.19
CA CYS A 361 12.72 -20.05 21.20
C CYS A 361 13.16 -20.81 22.46
N THR A 362 14.18 -20.26 23.13
CA THR A 362 14.70 -20.83 24.38
C THR A 362 13.87 -20.46 25.61
N ALA A 363 13.08 -19.38 25.51
CA ALA A 363 12.19 -18.89 26.55
C ALA A 363 11.02 -18.11 25.94
N GLY A 364 10.00 -17.86 26.75
CA GLY A 364 8.86 -17.01 26.40
C GLY A 364 7.52 -17.64 26.74
N ASN A 365 6.47 -16.84 26.64
CA ASN A 365 5.09 -17.31 26.71
C ASN A 365 4.23 -16.50 25.75
N SER A 366 3.97 -17.08 24.58
CA SER A 366 3.18 -16.51 23.49
C SER A 366 1.76 -16.12 23.89
N ALA A 367 1.22 -16.71 24.95
CA ALA A 367 -0.13 -16.44 25.43
C ALA A 367 -0.22 -15.18 26.31
N THR A 368 0.88 -14.74 26.92
CA THR A 368 0.87 -13.65 27.92
C THR A 368 1.86 -12.53 27.61
N GLU A 369 3.07 -12.86 27.19
CA GLU A 369 4.16 -11.88 26.98
C GLU A 369 3.81 -10.80 25.95
N PRO A 370 3.19 -11.11 24.78
CA PRO A 370 2.78 -10.06 23.85
C PRO A 370 1.84 -9.01 24.48
N TYR A 371 0.94 -9.43 25.37
CA TYR A 371 -0.01 -8.54 26.04
C TYR A 371 0.63 -7.69 27.12
N ILE A 372 1.57 -8.25 27.88
CA ILE A 372 2.37 -7.50 28.86
C ILE A 372 3.21 -6.44 28.15
N VAL A 373 3.91 -6.84 27.08
CA VAL A 373 4.74 -5.94 26.28
C VAL A 373 3.92 -4.82 25.66
N ALA A 374 2.79 -5.13 25.01
CA ALA A 374 1.92 -4.12 24.43
C ALA A 374 1.38 -3.14 25.49
N HIS A 375 1.04 -3.64 26.68
CA HIS A 375 0.59 -2.80 27.79
C HIS A 375 1.67 -1.82 28.24
N ASN A 376 2.89 -2.31 28.50
CA ASN A 376 4.01 -1.46 28.89
C ASN A 376 4.38 -0.45 27.79
N LEU A 377 4.35 -0.83 26.51
CA LEU A 377 4.57 0.09 25.39
C LEU A 377 3.52 1.23 25.34
N ILE A 378 2.25 0.91 25.59
CA ILE A 378 1.17 1.92 25.67
C ILE A 378 1.41 2.87 26.86
N LEU A 379 1.79 2.33 28.03
CA LEU A 379 2.09 3.13 29.22
C LEU A 379 3.34 4.00 29.02
N SER A 380 4.41 3.46 28.44
CA SER A 380 5.62 4.22 28.07
C SER A 380 5.30 5.37 27.12
N HIS A 381 4.43 5.14 26.13
CA HIS A 381 3.99 6.17 25.19
C HIS A 381 3.27 7.30 25.94
N ALA A 382 2.28 6.92 26.75
CA ALA A 382 1.44 7.85 27.48
C ALA A 382 2.23 8.65 28.52
N ALA A 383 3.19 8.03 29.22
CA ALA A 383 4.10 8.69 30.15
C ALA A 383 5.00 9.72 29.45
N ALA A 384 5.57 9.38 28.29
CA ALA A 384 6.37 10.31 27.50
C ALA A 384 5.55 11.51 26.98
N VAL A 385 4.32 11.26 26.51
CA VAL A 385 3.39 12.31 26.05
C VAL A 385 3.01 13.22 27.20
N GLN A 386 2.67 12.66 28.37
CA GLN A 386 2.33 13.44 29.55
C GLN A 386 3.47 14.39 29.93
N ARG A 387 4.73 13.90 29.98
CA ARG A 387 5.91 14.74 30.23
C ARG A 387 6.10 15.82 29.17
N TYR A 388 5.93 15.47 27.89
CA TYR A 388 6.04 16.44 26.80
C TYR A 388 5.04 17.58 26.95
N ARG A 389 3.76 17.25 27.14
CA ARG A 389 2.68 18.23 27.30
C ARG A 389 2.88 19.14 28.51
N GLN A 390 3.24 18.56 29.66
CA GLN A 390 3.40 19.29 30.91
C GLN A 390 4.63 20.21 30.94
N LYS A 391 5.76 19.77 30.40
CA LYS A 391 7.05 20.48 30.57
C LYS A 391 7.54 21.22 29.33
N TYR A 392 7.20 20.74 28.13
CA TYR A 392 7.86 21.16 26.89
C TYR A 392 6.93 21.76 25.85
N GLN A 393 5.70 21.25 25.69
CA GLN A 393 4.84 21.60 24.56
C GLN A 393 4.51 23.09 24.48
N VAL A 394 4.23 23.75 25.61
CA VAL A 394 3.95 25.20 25.65
C VAL A 394 5.13 26.02 25.12
N LYS A 395 6.36 25.66 25.51
CA LYS A 395 7.58 26.38 25.10
C LYS A 395 8.03 26.02 23.70
N GLN A 396 7.99 24.73 23.37
CA GLN A 396 8.55 24.20 22.13
C GLN A 396 7.56 24.25 20.96
N LYS A 397 6.25 24.30 21.24
CA LYS A 397 5.16 24.31 20.25
C LYS A 397 5.21 23.16 19.26
N GLY A 398 5.71 21.99 19.70
CA GLY A 398 5.75 20.79 18.91
C GLY A 398 4.55 19.88 19.16
N ARG A 399 4.53 18.77 18.43
CA ARG A 399 3.49 17.74 18.48
C ARG A 399 4.13 16.38 18.76
N ILE A 400 3.41 15.51 19.45
CA ILE A 400 3.85 14.16 19.76
C ILE A 400 2.78 13.12 19.40
N GLY A 401 3.23 12.00 18.85
CA GLY A 401 2.37 10.91 18.39
C GLY A 401 3.03 9.54 18.51
N ILE A 402 2.45 8.58 17.81
CA ILE A 402 2.93 7.20 17.71
C ILE A 402 2.73 6.70 16.27
N LEU A 403 3.59 5.80 15.80
CA LEU A 403 3.44 5.16 14.49
C LEU A 403 2.96 3.72 14.69
N LEU A 404 1.86 3.36 14.05
CA LEU A 404 1.24 2.02 14.15
C LEU A 404 1.26 1.36 12.78
N ASP A 405 1.68 0.10 12.69
CA ASP A 405 1.42 -0.68 11.49
C ASP A 405 -0.08 -0.96 11.37
N PHE A 406 -0.58 -0.87 10.14
CA PHE A 406 -1.95 -1.25 9.86
C PHE A 406 -2.08 -1.84 8.46
N VAL A 407 -2.24 -3.16 8.43
CA VAL A 407 -2.68 -3.87 7.22
C VAL A 407 -4.20 -3.77 7.10
N TRP A 408 -4.71 -3.51 5.89
CA TRP A 408 -6.15 -3.60 5.67
C TRP A 408 -6.59 -5.07 5.63
N TYR A 409 -7.67 -5.37 6.35
CA TYR A 409 -8.28 -6.69 6.40
C TYR A 409 -9.68 -6.64 5.82
N GLU A 410 -9.83 -7.25 4.65
CA GLU A 410 -11.08 -7.29 3.89
C GLU A 410 -11.76 -8.65 4.10
N PRO A 411 -13.07 -8.74 4.40
CA PRO A 411 -13.73 -10.04 4.56
C PRO A 411 -13.73 -10.80 3.22
N LEU A 412 -13.36 -12.10 3.22
CA LEU A 412 -13.24 -12.93 2.03
C LEU A 412 -14.56 -13.04 1.27
N THR A 413 -15.66 -13.25 1.99
CA THR A 413 -17.02 -13.23 1.47
C THR A 413 -17.88 -12.18 2.17
N ARG A 414 -19.13 -12.01 1.72
CA ARG A 414 -20.13 -11.14 2.39
C ARG A 414 -20.78 -11.82 3.61
N SER A 415 -20.33 -13.02 4.00
CA SER A 415 -20.90 -13.74 5.14
C SER A 415 -20.70 -12.94 6.43
N LYS A 416 -21.63 -13.10 7.39
CA LYS A 416 -21.48 -12.49 8.72
C LYS A 416 -20.21 -12.97 9.41
N ALA A 417 -19.84 -14.23 9.23
CA ALA A 417 -18.66 -14.83 9.83
C ALA A 417 -17.36 -14.16 9.34
N ASP A 418 -17.17 -14.02 8.03
CA ASP A 418 -15.96 -13.39 7.47
C ASP A 418 -15.88 -11.90 7.81
N ASN A 419 -17.03 -11.20 7.86
CA ASN A 419 -17.08 -9.81 8.33
C ASN A 419 -16.62 -9.68 9.78
N LEU A 420 -17.07 -10.58 10.66
CA LEU A 420 -16.62 -10.63 12.05
C LEU A 420 -15.14 -11.00 12.15
N ALA A 421 -14.64 -11.96 11.36
CA ALA A 421 -13.23 -12.32 11.32
C ALA A 421 -12.34 -11.15 10.86
N ALA A 422 -12.75 -10.43 9.81
CA ALA A 422 -12.06 -9.23 9.35
C ALA A 422 -12.07 -8.12 10.42
N GLN A 423 -13.17 -7.96 11.15
CA GLN A 423 -13.25 -7.01 12.26
C GLN A 423 -12.36 -7.41 13.44
N ARG A 424 -12.32 -8.69 13.81
CA ARG A 424 -11.39 -9.21 14.83
C ARG A 424 -9.95 -8.92 14.44
N ALA A 425 -9.56 -9.19 13.19
CA ALA A 425 -8.22 -8.89 12.70
C ALA A 425 -7.86 -7.40 12.80
N ARG A 426 -8.78 -6.48 12.48
CA ARG A 426 -8.56 -5.04 12.68
C ARG A 426 -8.43 -4.66 14.15
N ASP A 427 -9.25 -5.23 15.03
CA ASP A 427 -9.21 -4.97 16.47
C ASP A 427 -7.90 -5.47 17.09
N PHE A 428 -7.44 -6.69 16.74
CA PHE A 428 -6.18 -7.26 17.24
C PHE A 428 -4.91 -6.66 16.61
N HIS A 429 -5.04 -5.97 15.48
CA HIS A 429 -3.92 -5.31 14.80
C HIS A 429 -3.78 -3.85 15.21
N VAL A 430 -4.55 -2.94 14.58
CA VAL A 430 -4.45 -1.49 14.87
C VAL A 430 -5.22 -1.13 16.14
N GLY A 431 -6.36 -1.80 16.38
CA GLY A 431 -7.19 -1.53 17.55
C GLY A 431 -6.49 -1.80 18.88
N TRP A 432 -5.56 -2.74 18.92
CA TRP A 432 -4.84 -3.13 20.14
C TRP A 432 -4.08 -1.95 20.77
N PHE A 433 -3.57 -1.02 19.94
CA PHE A 433 -2.87 0.18 20.39
C PHE A 433 -3.72 1.44 20.24
N LEU A 434 -4.42 1.61 19.10
CA LEU A 434 -5.16 2.83 18.83
C LEU A 434 -6.40 2.97 19.72
N HIS A 435 -7.08 1.87 20.06
CA HIS A 435 -8.30 1.93 20.88
C HIS A 435 -8.01 2.37 22.34
N PRO A 436 -6.98 1.85 23.04
CA PRO A 436 -6.56 2.41 24.32
C PRO A 436 -6.18 3.88 24.24
N ILE A 437 -5.39 4.27 23.24
CA ILE A 437 -4.92 5.64 23.08
C ILE A 437 -6.06 6.62 22.82
N VAL A 438 -7.13 6.21 22.15
CA VAL A 438 -8.29 7.08 21.86
C VAL A 438 -9.32 7.05 22.99
N TYR A 439 -9.65 5.86 23.51
CA TYR A 439 -10.80 5.66 24.39
C TYR A 439 -10.45 5.34 25.84
N GLY A 440 -9.20 4.95 26.12
CA GLY A 440 -8.74 4.57 27.45
C GLY A 440 -9.00 3.11 27.81
N GLU A 441 -9.38 2.27 26.86
CA GLU A 441 -9.60 0.83 27.06
C GLU A 441 -9.18 0.00 25.85
N TYR A 442 -8.95 -1.30 26.04
CA TYR A 442 -8.73 -2.22 24.91
C TYR A 442 -10.02 -2.51 24.14
N PRO A 443 -9.96 -2.91 22.86
CA PRO A 443 -11.15 -3.30 22.12
C PRO A 443 -11.96 -4.39 22.84
N LYS A 444 -13.29 -4.26 22.88
CA LYS A 444 -14.15 -5.23 23.58
C LYS A 444 -13.98 -6.66 23.05
N THR A 445 -13.77 -6.80 21.75
CA THR A 445 -13.40 -8.04 21.08
C THR A 445 -12.19 -8.72 21.74
N MET A 446 -11.12 -7.98 22.00
CA MET A 446 -9.92 -8.50 22.66
C MET A 446 -10.18 -8.83 24.12
N GLN A 447 -10.87 -7.96 24.86
CA GLN A 447 -11.21 -8.21 26.27
C GLN A 447 -11.98 -9.53 26.43
N ASN A 448 -12.95 -9.80 25.53
CA ASN A 448 -13.79 -11.00 25.59
C ASN A 448 -13.03 -12.29 25.23
N ILE A 449 -12.07 -12.22 24.30
CA ILE A 449 -11.32 -13.38 23.83
C ILE A 449 -10.12 -13.68 24.74
N VAL A 450 -9.32 -12.66 25.06
CA VAL A 450 -8.03 -12.79 25.77
C VAL A 450 -8.23 -12.90 27.28
N LYS A 451 -9.28 -12.26 27.82
CA LYS A 451 -9.68 -12.31 29.23
C LYS A 451 -8.52 -11.91 30.17
N ASP A 452 -8.23 -12.72 31.19
CA ASP A 452 -7.27 -12.40 32.25
C ASP A 452 -5.81 -12.29 31.77
N ARG A 453 -5.50 -12.78 30.57
CA ARG A 453 -4.17 -12.59 29.95
C ARG A 453 -3.97 -11.17 29.43
N LEU A 454 -5.04 -10.40 29.23
CA LEU A 454 -4.98 -9.00 28.82
C LEU A 454 -4.91 -8.12 30.07
N PRO A 455 -3.82 -7.37 30.29
CA PRO A 455 -3.71 -6.48 31.44
C PRO A 455 -4.84 -5.44 31.46
N LYS A 456 -5.19 -4.97 32.65
CA LYS A 456 -6.23 -3.95 32.86
C LYS A 456 -5.57 -2.64 33.25
N PHE A 457 -5.98 -1.54 32.61
CA PHE A 457 -5.55 -0.20 33.02
C PHE A 457 -6.21 0.18 34.35
N THR A 458 -5.42 0.71 35.27
CA THR A 458 -5.89 1.44 36.45
C THR A 458 -6.52 2.78 36.06
N ALA A 459 -7.30 3.40 36.95
CA ALA A 459 -7.92 4.70 36.68
C ALA A 459 -6.90 5.79 36.31
N GLN A 460 -5.73 5.77 36.96
CA GLN A 460 -4.63 6.70 36.69
C GLN A 460 -4.02 6.47 35.31
N GLU A 461 -3.82 5.21 34.92
CA GLU A 461 -3.32 4.86 33.59
C GLU A 461 -4.32 5.22 32.50
N VAL A 462 -5.62 4.99 32.71
CA VAL A 462 -6.67 5.43 31.77
C VAL A 462 -6.59 6.95 31.53
N LYS A 463 -6.43 7.74 32.60
CA LYS A 463 -6.29 9.20 32.49
C LYS A 463 -5.03 9.62 31.72
N MET A 464 -3.96 8.84 31.82
CA MET A 464 -2.71 9.10 31.13
C MET A 464 -2.77 8.69 29.64
N VAL A 465 -3.35 7.53 29.34
CA VAL A 465 -3.38 6.91 28.01
C VAL A 465 -4.42 7.54 27.10
N LYS A 466 -5.62 7.84 27.62
CA LYS A 466 -6.71 8.38 26.81
C LYS A 466 -6.36 9.76 26.25
N GLY A 467 -6.41 9.90 24.93
CA GLY A 467 -6.08 11.13 24.21
C GLY A 467 -4.58 11.46 24.17
N SER A 468 -3.69 10.49 24.41
CA SER A 468 -2.23 10.70 24.48
C SER A 468 -1.54 10.91 23.11
N PHE A 469 -2.18 11.59 22.17
CA PHE A 469 -1.59 11.87 20.85
C PHE A 469 -2.03 13.23 20.31
N ASP A 470 -1.16 13.86 19.52
CA ASP A 470 -1.48 15.02 18.68
C ASP A 470 -1.57 14.61 17.19
N LEU A 471 -0.97 13.47 16.84
CA LEU A 471 -0.95 12.88 15.50
C LEU A 471 -0.70 11.36 15.58
N ILE A 472 -1.12 10.62 14.55
CA ILE A 472 -0.94 9.18 14.43
C ILE A 472 -0.20 8.88 13.13
N GLY A 473 0.91 8.15 13.19
CA GLY A 473 1.48 7.54 11.99
C GLY A 473 0.80 6.22 11.70
N ILE A 474 0.57 5.92 10.43
CA ILE A 474 0.13 4.59 10.01
C ILE A 474 1.16 4.05 9.03
N ASN A 475 1.80 2.95 9.35
CA ASN A 475 2.64 2.23 8.40
C ASN A 475 1.74 1.24 7.65
N GLN A 476 1.39 1.55 6.40
CA GLN A 476 0.53 0.70 5.57
C GLN A 476 1.24 0.29 4.29
N TYR A 477 1.16 -1.00 4.01
CA TYR A 477 1.86 -1.66 2.90
C TYR A 477 0.96 -2.50 2.03
N THR A 478 0.04 -3.24 2.64
CA THR A 478 -0.60 -4.36 1.97
C THR A 478 -2.03 -4.54 2.49
N THR A 479 -2.69 -5.56 1.98
CA THR A 479 -4.05 -5.95 2.31
C THR A 479 -4.18 -7.46 2.22
N TYR A 480 -5.01 -8.05 3.08
CA TYR A 480 -5.35 -9.46 3.01
C TYR A 480 -6.86 -9.68 3.06
N TYR A 481 -7.31 -10.80 2.50
CA TYR A 481 -8.64 -11.29 2.78
C TYR A 481 -8.66 -12.06 4.11
N MET A 482 -9.77 -11.96 4.83
CA MET A 482 -10.00 -12.62 6.11
C MET A 482 -11.26 -13.48 6.05
N TYR A 483 -11.16 -14.72 6.54
CA TYR A 483 -12.30 -15.61 6.68
C TYR A 483 -12.40 -16.14 8.11
N ASP A 484 -13.60 -16.56 8.51
CA ASP A 484 -13.78 -17.28 9.76
C ASP A 484 -13.38 -18.74 9.57
N PRO A 485 -12.36 -19.25 10.28
CA PRO A 485 -11.89 -20.60 10.05
C PRO A 485 -12.82 -21.67 10.66
N HIS A 486 -13.87 -21.28 11.38
CA HIS A 486 -14.77 -22.17 12.13
C HIS A 486 -14.02 -23.14 13.06
N GLN A 487 -12.87 -22.71 13.59
CA GLN A 487 -12.02 -23.50 14.45
C GLN A 487 -12.47 -23.40 15.91
N LYS A 488 -12.33 -24.53 16.63
CA LYS A 488 -12.42 -24.56 18.09
C LYS A 488 -11.23 -23.80 18.69
N PRO A 489 -11.34 -23.30 19.94
CA PRO A 489 -10.21 -22.70 20.63
C PRO A 489 -8.98 -23.62 20.58
N PRO A 490 -7.79 -23.09 20.25
CA PRO A 490 -6.58 -23.89 20.16
C PRO A 490 -6.17 -24.40 21.54
N LYS A 491 -5.49 -25.55 21.58
CA LYS A 491 -4.96 -26.14 22.82
C LYS A 491 -3.86 -25.24 23.41
N ASP A 492 -2.94 -24.80 22.56
CA ASP A 492 -1.93 -23.81 22.91
C ASP A 492 -2.50 -22.42 22.62
N LEU A 493 -2.40 -21.50 23.58
CA LEU A 493 -2.82 -20.11 23.41
C LEU A 493 -1.65 -19.26 22.90
N GLY A 494 -1.93 -18.23 22.11
CA GLY A 494 -0.94 -17.36 21.51
C GLY A 494 -1.61 -16.14 20.90
N TYR A 495 -0.89 -15.01 20.83
CA TYR A 495 -1.49 -13.76 20.34
C TYR A 495 -2.09 -13.91 18.94
N GLN A 496 -1.36 -14.51 17.99
CA GLN A 496 -1.86 -14.74 16.62
C GLN A 496 -3.07 -15.68 16.60
N MET A 497 -3.07 -16.69 17.47
CA MET A 497 -4.17 -17.66 17.53
C MET A 497 -5.44 -17.06 18.13
N ASP A 498 -5.32 -16.09 19.05
CA ASP A 498 -6.46 -15.39 19.65
C ASP A 498 -7.26 -14.57 18.63
N TRP A 499 -6.72 -14.26 17.45
CA TRP A 499 -7.49 -13.57 16.41
C TRP A 499 -8.63 -14.44 15.91
N ASN A 500 -8.41 -15.76 15.89
CA ASN A 500 -9.27 -16.77 15.27
C ASN A 500 -9.80 -16.31 13.90
N ALA A 501 -8.89 -15.88 13.02
CA ALA A 501 -9.18 -15.35 11.70
C ALA A 501 -8.18 -15.96 10.69
N GLY A 502 -8.69 -16.55 9.63
CA GLY A 502 -7.90 -17.17 8.57
C GLY A 502 -7.52 -16.17 7.49
N PHE A 503 -6.28 -16.24 6.99
CA PHE A 503 -5.80 -15.42 5.90
C PHE A 503 -6.11 -16.06 4.55
N ALA A 504 -6.66 -15.28 3.62
CA ALA A 504 -6.77 -15.65 2.22
C ALA A 504 -6.06 -14.61 1.35
N TYR A 505 -5.37 -15.09 0.31
CA TYR A 505 -4.56 -14.27 -0.60
C TYR A 505 -5.20 -14.12 -1.98
N GLU A 506 -6.33 -14.80 -2.21
CA GLU A 506 -7.11 -14.75 -3.44
C GLU A 506 -8.61 -14.85 -3.14
N ARG A 507 -9.42 -14.42 -4.10
CA ARG A 507 -10.88 -14.55 -4.07
C ARG A 507 -11.36 -15.04 -5.42
N LYS A 508 -12.04 -16.17 -5.45
CA LYS A 508 -12.53 -16.82 -6.70
C LYS A 508 -11.40 -17.04 -7.72
N GLY A 509 -10.24 -17.51 -7.25
CA GLY A 509 -9.05 -17.78 -8.08
C GLY A 509 -8.31 -16.54 -8.58
N VAL A 510 -8.64 -15.35 -8.09
CA VAL A 510 -7.95 -14.10 -8.43
C VAL A 510 -7.14 -13.62 -7.21
N PRO A 511 -5.80 -13.54 -7.30
CA PRO A 511 -4.97 -12.98 -6.23
C PRO A 511 -5.39 -11.55 -5.86
N ILE A 512 -5.25 -11.20 -4.58
CA ILE A 512 -5.66 -9.88 -4.06
C ILE A 512 -4.90 -8.72 -4.71
N GLY A 513 -3.68 -8.99 -5.19
CA GLY A 513 -2.84 -8.07 -5.95
C GLY A 513 -1.53 -8.73 -6.37
N PRO A 514 -0.72 -8.06 -7.20
CA PRO A 514 0.62 -8.54 -7.51
C PRO A 514 1.53 -8.46 -6.28
N ARG A 515 2.37 -9.46 -6.08
CA ARG A 515 3.28 -9.55 -4.93
C ARG A 515 4.62 -8.86 -5.24
N ALA A 516 5.17 -8.14 -4.26
CA ALA A 516 6.52 -7.59 -4.32
C ALA A 516 7.57 -8.68 -3.97
N TYR A 517 8.82 -8.27 -3.75
CA TYR A 517 9.87 -9.21 -3.35
C TYR A 517 9.61 -9.85 -1.99
N SER A 518 9.27 -9.04 -0.99
CA SER A 518 8.89 -9.54 0.33
C SER A 518 7.62 -10.37 0.21
N TYR A 519 7.66 -11.62 0.70
CA TYR A 519 6.59 -12.60 0.52
C TYR A 519 5.23 -12.18 1.11
N TRP A 520 5.24 -11.25 2.06
CA TRP A 520 4.05 -10.71 2.73
C TRP A 520 3.45 -9.49 2.00
N LEU A 521 4.18 -8.87 1.07
CA LEU A 521 3.78 -7.58 0.50
C LEU A 521 3.03 -7.76 -0.82
N TYR A 522 1.71 -7.60 -0.79
CA TYR A 522 0.85 -7.49 -1.97
C TYR A 522 0.57 -6.02 -2.27
N ASN A 523 0.70 -5.62 -3.54
CA ASN A 523 0.40 -4.26 -3.99
C ASN A 523 -1.12 -4.11 -4.16
N VAL A 524 -1.77 -3.50 -3.17
CA VAL A 524 -3.23 -3.40 -3.08
C VAL A 524 -3.62 -1.96 -2.68
N PRO A 525 -3.55 -0.99 -3.60
CA PRO A 525 -3.71 0.43 -3.26
C PRO A 525 -5.06 0.79 -2.63
N TRP A 526 -6.15 0.13 -3.05
CA TRP A 526 -7.48 0.39 -2.49
C TRP A 526 -7.59 0.06 -0.99
N GLY A 527 -6.72 -0.82 -0.49
CA GLY A 527 -6.66 -1.13 0.94
C GLY A 527 -6.14 0.03 1.77
N LEU A 528 -5.27 0.88 1.21
CA LEU A 528 -4.83 2.10 1.88
C LEU A 528 -6.03 3.01 2.15
N HIS A 529 -6.83 3.25 1.12
CA HIS A 529 -8.00 4.11 1.24
C HIS A 529 -8.95 3.58 2.33
N LYS A 530 -9.29 2.30 2.29
CA LYS A 530 -10.14 1.67 3.31
C LYS A 530 -9.56 1.72 4.72
N ALA A 531 -8.24 1.53 4.88
CA ALA A 531 -7.58 1.63 6.17
C ALA A 531 -7.69 3.05 6.76
N ILE A 532 -7.45 4.08 5.94
CA ILE A 532 -7.57 5.48 6.39
C ILE A 532 -9.02 5.83 6.72
N MET A 533 -9.97 5.42 5.87
CA MET A 533 -11.39 5.69 6.13
C MET A 533 -11.90 4.97 7.38
N TYR A 534 -11.45 3.74 7.62
CA TYR A 534 -11.73 3.03 8.88
C TYR A 534 -11.21 3.79 10.10
N ILE A 535 -10.00 4.35 10.02
CA ILE A 535 -9.44 5.17 11.10
C ILE A 535 -10.26 6.45 11.28
N LYS A 536 -10.62 7.12 10.19
CA LYS A 536 -11.46 8.31 10.20
C LYS A 536 -12.79 8.06 10.91
N GLU A 537 -13.52 7.04 10.48
CA GLU A 537 -14.87 6.73 10.94
C GLU A 537 -14.88 6.19 12.37
N ARG A 538 -13.89 5.37 12.74
CA ARG A 538 -13.90 4.66 14.03
C ARG A 538 -13.11 5.32 15.14
N TYR A 539 -12.21 6.25 14.83
CA TYR A 539 -11.32 6.88 15.81
C TYR A 539 -11.28 8.40 15.73
N GLY A 540 -12.26 9.03 15.07
CA GLY A 540 -12.43 10.49 15.11
C GLY A 540 -11.47 11.27 14.20
N ASN A 541 -11.06 10.69 13.08
CA ASN A 541 -10.23 11.34 12.05
C ASN A 541 -8.87 11.90 12.55
N PRO A 542 -8.05 11.09 13.25
CA PRO A 542 -6.71 11.51 13.63
C PRO A 542 -5.83 11.75 12.40
N THR A 543 -4.86 12.64 12.55
CA THR A 543 -3.81 12.92 11.56
C THR A 543 -3.06 11.64 11.17
N VAL A 544 -2.95 11.26 9.88
CA VAL A 544 -2.24 10.04 9.38
C VAL A 544 -1.00 10.34 8.51
N ILE A 545 0.05 9.50 8.57
CA ILE A 545 1.32 9.58 7.80
C ILE A 545 1.85 8.16 7.38
N LEU A 546 2.34 7.94 6.13
CA LEU A 546 2.47 6.59 5.48
C LEU A 546 3.62 6.30 4.44
N ALA A 547 4.09 5.01 4.37
CA ALA A 547 4.27 4.06 3.20
C ALA A 547 5.67 3.46 2.79
N GLU A 548 5.75 2.31 2.06
CA GLU A 548 6.99 1.57 1.57
C GLU A 548 6.88 0.64 0.33
N ASN A 549 7.99 0.30 -0.39
CA ASN A 549 8.17 -0.99 -1.14
C ASN A 549 9.62 -1.31 -1.67
N GLY A 550 10.12 -2.57 -1.65
CA GLY A 550 10.74 -3.29 -2.81
C GLY A 550 12.17 -3.88 -2.71
N ASN A 551 12.66 -4.64 -3.72
CA ASN A 551 14.04 -5.18 -3.83
C ASN A 551 14.51 -5.44 -5.28
N ILE A 552 15.78 -5.16 -5.68
CA ILE A 552 16.40 -5.53 -6.98
C ILE A 552 17.93 -5.23 -7.07
N THR A 553 18.67 -5.95 -7.94
CA THR A 553 20.12 -5.79 -8.28
C THR A 553 20.44 -4.46 -9.00
N LEU A 554 21.57 -3.75 -8.79
CA LEU A 554 21.86 -2.39 -9.36
C LEU A 554 21.21 -2.02 -10.71
N ALA A 555 21.53 -2.69 -11.83
CA ALA A 555 20.98 -2.33 -13.14
C ALA A 555 19.44 -2.49 -13.24
N LYS A 556 18.90 -3.54 -12.60
CA LYS A 556 17.44 -3.69 -12.40
C LYS A 556 16.93 -2.72 -11.33
N GLY A 557 17.77 -2.46 -10.32
CA GLY A 557 17.64 -1.66 -9.12
C GLY A 557 17.27 -0.22 -9.41
N LEU A 558 17.95 0.36 -10.40
CA LEU A 558 17.68 1.71 -10.87
C LEU A 558 16.39 1.79 -11.70
N HIS A 559 16.02 0.72 -12.42
CA HIS A 559 14.80 0.64 -13.24
C HIS A 559 13.59 0.07 -12.48
N ASP A 560 13.25 0.68 -11.35
CA ASP A 560 12.21 0.23 -10.44
C ASP A 560 10.79 0.70 -10.81
N THR A 561 10.39 0.44 -12.06
CA THR A 561 9.06 0.84 -12.58
C THR A 561 7.89 0.26 -11.77
N THR A 562 8.03 -0.94 -11.21
CA THR A 562 7.04 -1.52 -10.28
C THR A 562 6.87 -0.66 -9.02
N ARG A 563 7.95 -0.08 -8.49
CA ARG A 563 7.89 0.84 -7.33
C ARG A 563 7.20 2.15 -7.70
N ILE A 564 7.46 2.68 -8.90
CA ILE A 564 6.72 3.86 -9.41
C ILE A 564 5.22 3.56 -9.48
N ASN A 565 4.83 2.40 -10.02
CA ASN A 565 3.42 2.01 -10.13
C ASN A 565 2.78 1.80 -8.75
N TYR A 566 3.52 1.24 -7.79
CA TYR A 566 3.11 1.14 -6.40
C TYR A 566 2.84 2.54 -5.80
N TYR A 567 3.81 3.45 -5.84
CA TYR A 567 3.62 4.80 -5.30
C TYR A 567 2.51 5.57 -6.00
N ARG A 568 2.39 5.44 -7.33
CA ARG A 568 1.29 6.06 -8.08
C ARG A 568 -0.07 5.56 -7.59
N GLY A 569 -0.23 4.25 -7.43
CA GLY A 569 -1.48 3.66 -6.94
C GLY A 569 -1.81 4.12 -5.52
N TYR A 570 -0.83 4.07 -4.61
CA TYR A 570 -1.03 4.41 -3.20
C TYR A 570 -1.24 5.92 -3.01
N LEU A 571 -0.54 6.78 -3.73
CA LEU A 571 -0.80 8.23 -3.67
C LEU A 571 -2.16 8.61 -4.25
N ARG A 572 -2.67 7.88 -5.25
CA ARG A 572 -4.06 8.05 -5.72
C ARG A 572 -5.06 7.65 -4.64
N ALA A 573 -4.88 6.50 -4.00
CA ALA A 573 -5.73 6.05 -2.90
C ALA A 573 -5.68 7.01 -1.69
N LEU A 574 -4.49 7.54 -1.38
CA LEU A 574 -4.28 8.54 -0.34
C LEU A 574 -5.00 9.85 -0.67
N LYS A 575 -4.84 10.32 -1.91
CA LYS A 575 -5.57 11.49 -2.39
C LYS A 575 -7.07 11.28 -2.28
N GLN A 576 -7.58 10.12 -2.70
CA GLN A 576 -8.99 9.78 -2.56
C GLN A 576 -9.44 9.87 -1.10
N SER A 577 -8.66 9.33 -0.15
CA SER A 577 -9.00 9.47 1.28
C SER A 577 -9.06 10.93 1.73
N VAL A 578 -8.14 11.78 1.27
CA VAL A 578 -8.15 13.21 1.59
C VAL A 578 -9.37 13.90 0.98
N ASP A 579 -9.68 13.61 -0.28
CA ASP A 579 -10.86 14.14 -0.97
C ASP A 579 -12.17 13.67 -0.29
N ASP A 580 -12.18 12.46 0.29
CA ASP A 580 -13.28 11.90 1.09
C ASP A 580 -13.25 12.35 2.58
N GLY A 581 -12.47 13.38 2.90
CA GLY A 581 -12.48 14.09 4.18
C GLY A 581 -11.60 13.49 5.27
N ALA A 582 -10.66 12.59 4.95
CA ALA A 582 -9.67 12.12 5.92
C ALA A 582 -8.63 13.21 6.21
N ASN A 583 -8.32 13.39 7.49
CA ASN A 583 -7.32 14.33 7.97
C ASN A 583 -5.91 13.72 7.80
N VAL A 584 -5.39 13.75 6.58
CA VAL A 584 -4.03 13.31 6.27
C VAL A 584 -3.17 14.53 5.99
N ILE A 585 -2.10 14.72 6.76
CA ILE A 585 -1.23 15.91 6.64
C ILE A 585 0.07 15.64 5.89
N GLY A 586 0.40 14.37 5.64
CA GLY A 586 1.64 14.04 4.99
C GLY A 586 1.80 12.57 4.60
N TYR A 587 2.85 12.31 3.85
CA TYR A 587 3.23 11.02 3.29
C TYR A 587 4.74 10.87 3.37
N PHE A 588 5.23 9.73 3.86
CA PHE A 588 6.65 9.46 4.02
C PHE A 588 7.01 8.16 3.32
N ALA A 589 7.70 8.27 2.19
CA ALA A 589 8.16 7.09 1.48
C ALA A 589 9.27 6.41 2.28
N TRP A 590 9.07 5.14 2.59
CA TRP A 590 10.13 4.28 3.05
C TRP A 590 10.65 3.35 1.94
N SER A 591 11.96 3.25 1.80
CA SER A 591 12.99 4.01 2.53
C SER A 591 13.57 5.12 1.65
N LEU A 592 14.26 6.08 2.26
CA LEU A 592 15.18 6.95 1.50
C LEU A 592 16.21 6.09 0.77
N LEU A 593 16.88 5.20 1.52
CA LEU A 593 18.00 4.37 1.10
C LEU A 593 17.67 2.89 1.22
N ASP A 594 18.19 2.06 0.32
CA ASP A 594 18.35 0.63 0.62
C ASP A 594 19.09 0.49 1.95
N ASN A 595 18.67 -0.44 2.81
CA ASN A 595 19.12 -0.50 4.19
C ASN A 595 19.16 -1.96 4.71
N PHE A 596 19.49 -2.14 5.99
CA PHE A 596 19.41 -3.44 6.66
C PHE A 596 17.95 -3.75 7.04
N GLU A 597 17.29 -4.67 6.33
CA GLU A 597 15.87 -4.99 6.49
C GLU A 597 15.65 -6.13 7.50
N TRP A 598 16.03 -5.90 8.76
CA TRP A 598 15.77 -6.82 9.88
C TRP A 598 16.18 -8.26 9.53
N ARG A 599 15.24 -9.23 9.66
CA ARG A 599 15.38 -10.66 9.35
C ARG A 599 15.66 -11.00 7.88
N LEU A 600 15.63 -10.02 6.98
CA LEU A 600 15.99 -10.16 5.57
C LEU A 600 17.38 -9.60 5.28
N GLY A 601 18.08 -9.05 6.28
CA GLY A 601 19.36 -8.38 6.12
C GLY A 601 19.38 -7.41 4.94
N TYR A 602 20.41 -7.49 4.11
CA TYR A 602 20.53 -6.65 2.90
C TYR A 602 19.88 -7.24 1.64
N THR A 603 19.09 -8.31 1.79
CA THR A 603 18.46 -8.98 0.64
C THR A 603 17.19 -8.29 0.20
N SER A 604 16.59 -7.42 1.01
CA SER A 604 15.47 -6.56 0.63
C SER A 604 15.94 -5.11 0.46
N ARG A 605 15.46 -4.39 -0.57
CA ARG A 605 16.02 -3.09 -0.99
C ARG A 605 14.94 -2.02 -1.20
N PHE A 606 14.41 -1.56 -0.08
CA PHE A 606 13.24 -0.67 0.00
C PHE A 606 13.48 0.76 -0.48
N GLY A 607 14.74 1.17 -0.70
CA GLY A 607 15.09 2.56 -0.96
C GLY A 607 14.55 3.07 -2.28
N ILE A 608 14.19 4.35 -2.33
CA ILE A 608 14.12 5.09 -3.60
C ILE A 608 15.52 5.47 -4.12
N VAL A 609 16.53 5.38 -3.26
CA VAL A 609 17.95 5.49 -3.58
C VAL A 609 18.59 4.12 -3.37
N TYR A 610 19.23 3.61 -4.41
CA TYR A 610 20.02 2.38 -4.34
C TYR A 610 21.30 2.64 -3.55
N VAL A 611 21.67 1.71 -2.67
CA VAL A 611 22.98 1.71 -2.00
C VAL A 611 23.77 0.50 -2.47
N ASP A 612 24.94 0.76 -3.03
CA ASP A 612 25.92 -0.30 -3.27
C ASP A 612 26.54 -0.67 -1.92
N PHE A 613 26.13 -1.79 -1.31
CA PHE A 613 26.61 -2.19 0.02
C PHE A 613 28.11 -2.51 0.08
N LYS A 614 28.81 -2.63 -1.07
CA LYS A 614 30.28 -2.78 -1.08
C LYS A 614 31.00 -1.44 -0.99
N THR A 615 30.53 -0.43 -1.73
CA THR A 615 31.18 0.89 -1.82
C THR A 615 30.47 1.97 -0.99
N LEU A 616 29.30 1.64 -0.47
CA LEU A 616 28.35 2.50 0.20
C LEU A 616 27.90 3.71 -0.64
N LYS A 617 28.12 3.70 -1.96
CA LYS A 617 27.69 4.79 -2.84
C LYS A 617 26.17 4.78 -3.02
N ARG A 618 25.58 5.98 -3.08
CA ARG A 618 24.14 6.22 -3.28
C ARG A 618 23.86 6.52 -4.75
N TYR A 619 22.83 5.88 -5.31
CA TYR A 619 22.38 6.09 -6.68
C TYR A 619 20.85 6.25 -6.72
N PRO A 620 20.30 7.45 -6.98
CA PRO A 620 18.86 7.63 -7.09
C PRO A 620 18.26 6.70 -8.16
N LYS A 621 17.19 5.96 -7.81
CA LYS A 621 16.46 5.10 -8.73
C LYS A 621 15.46 5.92 -9.56
N MET A 622 14.82 5.31 -10.56
CA MET A 622 13.75 5.97 -11.31
C MET A 622 12.61 6.47 -10.41
N SER A 623 12.29 5.75 -9.33
CA SER A 623 11.30 6.22 -8.36
C SER A 623 11.69 7.53 -7.66
N ALA A 624 12.98 7.73 -7.36
CA ALA A 624 13.45 9.00 -6.80
C ALA A 624 13.26 10.15 -7.79
N TYR A 625 13.63 9.96 -9.06
CA TYR A 625 13.40 10.97 -10.10
C TYR A 625 11.91 11.21 -10.38
N TRP A 626 11.08 10.16 -10.27
CA TRP A 626 9.63 10.30 -10.36
C TRP A 626 9.09 11.17 -9.21
N PHE A 627 9.52 10.94 -7.97
CA PHE A 627 9.21 11.83 -6.84
C PHE A 627 9.67 13.26 -7.11
N LYS A 628 10.91 13.46 -7.56
CA LYS A 628 11.43 14.80 -7.90
C LYS A 628 10.51 15.54 -8.88
N LYS A 629 9.98 14.85 -9.89
CA LYS A 629 9.03 15.39 -10.87
C LYS A 629 7.67 15.72 -10.23
N ILE A 630 7.04 14.81 -9.50
CA ILE A 630 5.68 15.04 -8.97
C ILE A 630 5.65 16.02 -7.79
N LEU A 631 6.78 16.16 -7.09
CA LEU A 631 6.96 17.06 -5.96
C LEU A 631 7.48 18.45 -6.35
N SER A 632 7.69 18.69 -7.65
CA SER A 632 8.09 20.00 -8.15
C SER A 632 7.14 21.08 -7.64
N ARG A 633 7.70 22.13 -7.06
CA ARG A 633 6.95 23.31 -6.66
C ARG A 633 6.72 24.14 -7.92
N ASN A 634 5.47 24.40 -8.28
CA ASN A 634 5.17 25.38 -9.33
C ASN A 634 5.54 26.75 -8.73
N ASN A 635 6.56 27.40 -9.29
CA ASN A 635 6.91 28.77 -8.95
C ASN A 635 5.86 29.73 -9.50
#